data_AF-A0A2G9TTB3-F1
#
_entry.id   AF-A0A2G9TTB3-F1
#
_cell.length_a   1.000
_cell.length_b   1.000
_cell.length_c   1.000
_cell.angle_alpha   90.00
_cell.angle_beta   90.00
_cell.angle_gamma   90.00
#
_symmetry.space_group_name_H-M   'P 1'
#
loop_
_entity.id
_entity.type
_entity.pdbx_description
1 polymer ?
#
loop_
_entity_poly.entity_id
_entity_poly.type
_entity_poly.pdbx_seq_one_letter_code
_entity_poly.pdbx_strand_id
1 'polypeptide(L)'
;MNQLVSRWLIFNSPNAYKKPCFGEVTVTNRNQYSVAWCFKCKEKMIRIPQAYGILKSGEHMEVTIYLISSDEWPRDVIEYTGRRHRIVAECLKIPEYIRPKNAWVCLSDYFYSVLLFKIK
;
A
#
# COMPACT_ATOMS: atom_id res chain seq x y z
N MET A 1 4.62 -17.40 -6.57
CA MET A 1 5.35 -16.18 -6.15
C MET A 1 4.37 -15.01 -6.13
N ASN A 2 4.12 -14.43 -4.96
CA ASN A 2 3.17 -13.32 -4.76
C ASN A 2 3.73 -12.03 -5.33
N GLN A 3 3.46 -11.78 -6.60
CA GLN A 3 3.93 -10.59 -7.27
C GLN A 3 2.86 -9.51 -7.14
N LEU A 4 2.99 -8.67 -6.11
CA LEU A 4 2.61 -7.28 -6.30
C LEU A 4 3.52 -6.77 -7.42
N VAL A 5 2.93 -6.44 -8.57
CA VAL A 5 3.68 -5.87 -9.68
C VAL A 5 4.22 -4.54 -9.16
N SER A 6 5.50 -4.52 -8.78
CA SER A 6 6.17 -3.32 -8.25
C SER A 6 6.22 -2.30 -9.38
N ARG A 7 5.24 -1.40 -9.39
CA ARG A 7 5.19 -0.26 -10.29
C ARG A 7 5.65 0.97 -9.52
N TRP A 8 6.50 1.76 -10.13
CA TRP A 8 6.88 3.05 -9.57
C TRP A 8 5.66 3.97 -9.61
N LEU A 9 5.24 4.49 -8.46
CA LEU A 9 4.35 5.66 -8.45
C LEU A 9 5.23 6.91 -8.51
N ILE A 10 4.97 7.75 -9.51
CA ILE A 10 5.66 9.03 -9.65
C ILE A 10 4.61 10.11 -9.49
N PHE A 11 4.70 10.85 -8.38
CA PHE A 11 3.89 12.04 -8.19
C PHE A 11 4.65 13.23 -8.76
N ASN A 12 3.98 13.98 -9.62
CA ASN A 12 4.46 15.23 -10.17
C ASN A 12 3.36 16.27 -10.00
N SER A 13 3.73 17.45 -9.55
CA SER A 13 2.78 18.52 -9.30
C SER A 13 3.28 19.83 -9.90
N PRO A 14 2.46 20.52 -10.72
CA PRO A 14 2.83 21.83 -11.26
C PRO A 14 2.71 22.96 -10.23
N ASN A 15 2.14 22.69 -9.05
CA ASN A 15 1.84 23.69 -8.03
C ASN A 15 2.52 23.41 -6.69
N ALA A 16 3.74 22.89 -6.72
CA ALA A 16 4.51 22.54 -5.53
C ALA A 16 3.73 21.67 -4.53
N TYR A 17 2.90 20.76 -5.05
CA TYR A 17 2.10 19.82 -4.24
C TYR A 17 1.03 20.47 -3.35
N LYS A 18 0.60 21.71 -3.64
CA LYS A 18 -0.53 22.35 -2.94
C LYS A 18 -1.88 21.71 -3.24
N LYS A 19 -1.98 20.98 -4.35
CA LYS A 19 -3.14 20.11 -4.63
C LYS A 19 -2.76 18.65 -4.36
N PRO A 20 -3.63 17.87 -3.71
CA PRO A 20 -3.42 16.44 -3.55
C PRO A 20 -3.21 15.75 -4.89
N CYS A 21 -2.30 14.79 -4.92
CA CYS A 21 -2.05 13.91 -6.06
C CYS A 21 -2.49 12.49 -5.70
N PHE A 22 -2.80 11.65 -6.69
CA PHE A 22 -3.11 10.25 -6.43
C PHE A 22 -2.52 9.34 -7.51
N GLY A 23 -2.34 8.08 -7.13
CA GLY A 23 -1.91 7.01 -8.01
C GLY A 23 -2.58 5.71 -7.59
N GLU A 24 -2.81 4.82 -8.54
CA GLU A 24 -3.56 3.59 -8.32
C GLU A 24 -2.63 2.39 -8.44
N VAL A 25 -2.84 1.42 -7.54
CA VAL A 25 -2.14 0.14 -7.55
C VAL A 25 -3.14 -0.99 -7.45
N THR A 26 -2.92 -2.05 -8.22
CA THR A 26 -3.75 -3.26 -8.15
C THR A 26 -3.07 -4.28 -7.24
N VAL A 27 -3.78 -4.71 -6.20
CA VAL A 27 -3.40 -5.85 -5.36
C VAL A 27 -4.11 -7.08 -5.92
N THR A 28 -3.36 -8.12 -6.29
CA THR A 28 -3.93 -9.35 -6.87
C THR A 28 -3.49 -10.56 -6.06
N ASN A 29 -4.45 -11.38 -5.64
CA ASN A 29 -4.16 -12.67 -5.03
C ASN A 29 -4.08 -13.75 -6.11
N ARG A 30 -2.86 -14.20 -6.41
CA ARG A 30 -2.60 -15.30 -7.35
C ARG A 30 -2.43 -16.66 -6.66
N ASN A 31 -2.65 -16.74 -5.35
CA ASN A 31 -2.60 -18.00 -4.62
C ASN A 31 -3.93 -18.73 -4.75
N GLN A 32 -3.90 -20.04 -4.51
CA GLN A 32 -5.08 -20.89 -4.44
C GLN A 32 -5.87 -20.74 -3.12
N TYR A 33 -5.41 -19.90 -2.21
CA TYR A 33 -6.00 -19.67 -0.89
C TYR A 33 -6.25 -18.18 -0.63
N SER A 34 -7.13 -17.87 0.32
CA SER A 34 -7.41 -16.50 0.74
C SER A 34 -6.22 -15.86 1.45
N VAL A 35 -5.99 -14.57 1.19
CA VAL A 35 -4.92 -13.79 1.84
C VAL A 35 -5.49 -12.53 2.46
N ALA A 36 -5.04 -12.22 3.68
CA ALA A 36 -5.16 -10.89 4.25
C ALA A 36 -3.97 -10.06 3.77
N TRP A 37 -4.19 -8.82 3.39
CA TRP A 37 -3.15 -7.91 2.93
C TRP A 37 -3.24 -6.58 3.67
N CYS A 38 -2.11 -5.91 3.83
CA CYS A 38 -2.06 -4.52 4.30
C CYS A 38 -0.91 -3.74 3.69
N PHE A 39 -1.12 -2.44 3.48
CA PHE A 39 -0.11 -1.46 3.15
C PHE A 39 0.32 -0.71 4.41
N LYS A 40 1.63 -0.59 4.60
CA LYS A 40 2.27 0.19 5.65
C LYS A 40 3.16 1.25 5.02
N CYS A 41 2.95 2.49 5.43
CA CYS A 41 3.75 3.62 4.99
C CYS A 41 4.21 4.42 6.21
N LYS A 42 5.49 4.78 6.26
CA LYS A 42 6.03 5.65 7.33
C LYS A 42 5.80 7.14 7.04
N GLU A 43 5.45 7.45 5.80
CA GLU A 43 5.36 8.80 5.28
C GLU A 43 4.00 9.43 5.60
N LYS A 44 4.01 10.46 6.45
CA LYS A 44 2.77 11.12 6.92
C LYS A 44 2.00 11.84 5.82
N MET A 45 2.67 12.21 4.72
CA MET A 45 2.05 12.82 3.54
C MET A 45 1.29 11.83 2.66
N ILE A 46 1.37 10.52 2.96
CA ILE A 46 0.66 9.49 2.20
C ILE A 46 -0.60 9.05 2.94
N ARG A 47 -1.71 8.99 2.21
CA ARG A 47 -3.00 8.44 2.68
C ARG A 47 -3.43 7.30 1.78
N ILE A 48 -3.88 6.22 2.39
CA ILE A 48 -4.38 5.03 1.71
C ILE A 48 -5.71 4.67 2.38
N PRO A 49 -6.86 5.11 1.85
CA PRO A 49 -8.15 4.90 2.48
C PRO A 49 -8.47 3.41 2.70
N GLN A 50 -8.22 2.58 1.68
CA GLN A 50 -8.32 1.13 1.76
C GLN A 50 -6.93 0.51 1.92
N ALA A 51 -6.33 0.69 3.10
CA ALA A 51 -4.96 0.21 3.36
C ALA A 51 -4.85 -1.29 3.63
N TYR A 52 -5.95 -2.00 3.86
CA TYR A 52 -5.94 -3.42 4.17
C TYR A 52 -7.19 -4.11 3.66
N GLY A 53 -7.16 -5.44 3.56
CA GLY A 53 -8.33 -6.20 3.14
C GLY A 53 -8.06 -7.69 3.09
N ILE A 54 -9.04 -8.42 2.59
CA ILE A 54 -8.95 -9.85 2.32
C ILE A 54 -9.25 -10.06 0.84
N LEU A 55 -8.46 -10.91 0.18
CA LEU A 55 -8.68 -11.35 -1.20
C LEU A 55 -8.78 -12.87 -1.22
N LYS A 56 -9.85 -13.40 -1.82
CA LYS A 56 -9.97 -14.83 -2.14
C LYS A 56 -9.04 -15.17 -3.30
N SER A 57 -8.92 -16.47 -3.56
CA SER A 57 -8.15 -16.99 -4.69
C SER A 57 -8.59 -16.33 -6.01
N GLY A 58 -7.64 -15.76 -6.75
CA GLY A 58 -7.87 -15.10 -8.03
C GLY A 58 -8.44 -13.68 -7.97
N GLU A 59 -8.82 -13.18 -6.78
CA GLU A 59 -9.39 -11.84 -6.64
C GLU A 59 -8.32 -10.75 -6.77
N HIS A 60 -8.77 -9.56 -7.17
CA HIS A 60 -7.96 -8.35 -7.19
C HIS A 60 -8.74 -7.15 -6.65
N MET A 61 -8.00 -6.15 -6.20
CA MET A 61 -8.53 -4.88 -5.69
C MET A 61 -7.67 -3.74 -6.21
N GLU A 62 -8.30 -2.68 -6.68
CA GLU A 62 -7.62 -1.42 -6.97
C GLU A 62 -7.57 -0.57 -5.69
N VAL A 63 -6.40 -0.04 -5.40
CA VAL A 63 -6.14 0.77 -4.21
C VAL A 63 -5.59 2.11 -4.65
N THR A 64 -6.30 3.17 -4.29
CA THR A 64 -5.85 4.54 -4.52
C THR A 64 -4.95 5.00 -3.39
N ILE A 65 -3.75 5.46 -3.75
CA ILE A 65 -2.77 6.05 -2.85
C ILE A 65 -2.73 7.54 -3.11
N TYR A 66 -2.99 8.33 -2.07
CA TYR A 66 -2.99 9.79 -2.13
C TYR A 66 -1.71 10.34 -1.53
N LEU A 67 -1.13 11.33 -2.21
CA LEU A 67 -0.21 12.30 -1.65
C LEU A 67 -1.03 13.55 -1.30
N ILE A 68 -1.18 13.85 -0.01
CA ILE A 68 -2.03 14.96 0.48
C ILE A 68 -1.41 16.33 0.14
N SER A 69 -2.14 17.43 0.39
CA SER A 69 -1.61 18.77 0.16
C SER A 69 -0.33 19.00 0.97
N SER A 70 0.66 19.64 0.35
CA SER A 70 1.90 20.07 1.02
C SER A 70 1.67 20.99 2.21
N ASP A 71 0.52 21.65 2.30
CA ASP A 71 0.14 22.44 3.48
C ASP A 71 0.02 21.61 4.76
N GLU A 72 -0.23 20.30 4.62
CA GLU A 72 -0.40 19.35 5.72
C GLU A 72 0.86 18.52 5.98
N TRP A 73 1.94 18.75 5.22
CA TRP A 73 3.16 17.97 5.35
C TRP A 73 3.94 18.41 6.60
N PRO A 74 4.59 17.47 7.32
CA PRO A 74 5.28 17.82 8.55
C PRO A 74 6.64 18.51 8.32
N ARG A 75 7.09 18.61 7.06
CA ARG A 75 8.37 19.21 6.63
C ARG A 75 8.20 19.85 5.26
N ASP A 76 9.18 20.65 4.85
CA ASP A 76 9.16 21.31 3.54
C ASP A 76 9.21 20.33 2.37
N VAL A 77 8.59 20.72 1.26
CA VAL A 77 8.50 19.91 0.02
C VAL A 77 9.88 19.43 -0.43
N ILE A 78 10.90 20.28 -0.32
CA ILE A 78 12.27 19.98 -0.75
C ILE A 78 12.93 18.84 0.05
N GLU A 79 12.46 18.57 1.27
CA GLU A 79 12.98 17.45 2.08
C GLU A 79 12.49 16.09 1.57
N TYR A 80 11.42 16.07 0.78
CA TYR A 80 10.82 14.85 0.21
C TYR A 80 11.10 14.70 -1.28
N THR A 81 11.15 15.81 -2.04
CA THR A 81 11.42 15.75 -3.48
C THR A 81 12.80 15.17 -3.78
N GLY A 82 12.92 14.49 -4.92
CA GLY A 82 14.17 13.86 -5.35
C GLY A 82 14.55 12.59 -4.59
N ARG A 83 13.84 12.26 -3.49
CA ARG A 83 14.07 11.03 -2.71
C ARG A 83 13.12 9.91 -3.13
N ARG A 84 13.51 8.68 -2.78
CA ARG A 84 12.67 7.48 -2.95
C ARG A 84 12.01 7.18 -1.62
N HIS A 85 10.69 7.12 -1.64
CA HIS A 85 9.89 6.73 -0.49
C HIS A 85 9.32 5.33 -0.70
N ARG A 86 8.94 4.68 0.39
CA ARG A 86 8.54 3.26 0.37
C ARG A 86 7.19 3.06 1.02
N ILE A 87 6.32 2.32 0.34
CA ILE A 87 5.13 1.69 0.91
C ILE A 87 5.41 0.19 0.93
N VAL A 88 5.28 -0.43 2.09
CA VAL A 88 5.45 -1.88 2.26
C VAL A 88 4.08 -2.52 2.15
N ALA A 89 3.95 -3.56 1.35
CA ALA A 89 2.79 -4.42 1.37
C ALA A 89 3.14 -5.73 2.06
N GLU A 90 2.35 -6.08 3.06
CA GLU A 90 2.44 -7.33 3.78
C GLU A 90 1.24 -8.20 3.42
N CYS A 91 1.49 -9.49 3.22
CA CYS A 91 0.45 -10.47 2.94
C CYS A 91 0.57 -11.66 3.88
N LEU A 92 -0.58 -12.14 4.34
CA LEU A 92 -0.76 -13.25 5.26
C LEU A 92 -1.76 -14.24 4.70
N LYS A 93 -1.39 -15.52 4.66
CA LYS A 93 -2.31 -16.61 4.30
C LYS A 93 -3.38 -16.76 5.38
N ILE A 94 -4.66 -16.80 4.99
CA ILE A 94 -5.76 -17.10 5.92
C ILE A 94 -6.05 -18.61 5.86
N PRO A 95 -5.86 -19.35 6.96
CA PRO A 95 -6.24 -20.75 7.03
C PRO A 95 -7.76 -20.94 6.93
N GLU A 96 -8.19 -21.99 6.21
CA GLU A 96 -9.60 -22.28 5.95
C GLU A 96 -10.43 -22.59 7.21
N TYR A 97 -9.77 -22.98 8.31
CA TYR A 97 -10.42 -23.32 9.57
C TYR A 97 -10.70 -22.10 10.47
N ILE A 98 -10.26 -20.89 10.11
CA ILE A 98 -10.52 -19.68 10.90
C ILE A 98 -11.92 -19.13 10.57
N ARG A 99 -12.87 -19.33 11.48
CA ARG A 99 -14.14 -18.57 11.53
C ARG A 99 -13.98 -17.42 12.53
N PRO A 100 -14.33 -16.16 12.20
CA PRO A 100 -14.10 -15.04 13.09
C PRO A 100 -14.99 -15.15 14.34
N LYS A 101 -14.41 -15.62 15.44
CA LYS A 101 -14.90 -15.42 16.81
C LYS A 101 -13.69 -15.09 17.67
N ASN A 102 -13.33 -13.81 17.71
CA ASN A 102 -12.49 -13.21 18.74
C ASN A 102 -11.27 -14.05 19.17
N ALA A 103 -10.30 -14.29 18.29
CA ALA A 103 -9.00 -14.82 18.72
C ALA A 103 -7.91 -14.36 17.74
N TRP A 104 -6.86 -13.76 18.30
CA TRP A 104 -5.61 -13.49 17.60
C TRP A 104 -4.96 -14.83 17.25
N VAL A 105 -5.20 -15.32 16.04
CA VAL A 105 -4.55 -16.54 15.54
C VAL A 105 -3.23 -16.15 14.88
N CYS A 106 -2.15 -16.80 15.30
CA CYS A 106 -0.81 -16.64 14.76
C CYS A 106 -0.77 -17.18 13.31
N LEU A 107 -0.54 -16.30 12.34
CA LEU A 107 -0.52 -16.62 10.91
C LEU A 107 0.93 -17.01 10.53
N SER A 108 1.13 -18.22 10.01
CA SER A 108 2.47 -18.85 9.92
C SER A 108 3.30 -18.46 8.69
N ASP A 109 2.75 -17.72 7.73
CA ASP A 109 3.45 -17.39 6.47
C ASP A 109 3.31 -15.89 6.14
N TYR A 110 4.40 -15.13 6.33
CA TYR A 110 4.49 -13.70 5.99
C TYR A 110 5.22 -13.52 4.66
N PHE A 111 4.62 -12.74 3.76
CA PHE A 111 5.27 -12.29 2.53
C PHE A 111 5.33 -10.77 2.50
N TYR A 112 6.50 -10.23 2.14
CA TYR A 112 6.73 -8.79 2.01
C TYR A 112 6.97 -8.41 0.55
N SER A 113 6.38 -7.30 0.12
CA SER A 113 6.73 -6.65 -1.12
C SER A 113 6.83 -5.14 -0.91
N VAL A 114 7.64 -4.48 -1.74
CA VAL A 114 7.91 -3.05 -1.59
C VAL A 114 7.45 -2.32 -2.84
N LEU A 115 6.59 -1.34 -2.64
CA LEU A 115 6.25 -0.33 -3.62
C LEU A 115 7.15 0.89 -3.38
N LEU A 116 7.86 1.31 -4.43
CA LEU A 116 8.69 2.50 -4.40
C LEU A 116 7.95 3.64 -5.10
N PHE A 117 7.97 4.82 -4.49
CA PHE A 117 7.47 6.02 -5.12
C PHE A 117 8.48 7.16 -5.08
N LYS A 118 8.38 8.06 -6.05
CA LYS A 118 9.23 9.25 -6.17
C LYS A 118 8.36 10.48 -6.31
N ILE A 119 8.69 11.51 -5.54
CA ILE A 119 8.10 12.85 -5.65
C ILE A 119 9.08 13.69 -6.48
N LYS A 120 8.62 14.23 -7.61
CA LYS A 120 9.46 15.01 -8.55
C LYS A 120 9.45 16.50 -8.29
#